data_AF-A0AAN5D1A5-F1
#
_entry.id   AF-A0AAN5D1A5-F1
#
_cell.length_a   1.000
_cell.length_b   1.000
_cell.length_c   1.000
_cell.angle_alpha   90.00
_cell.angle_beta   90.00
_cell.angle_gamma   90.00
#
_symmetry.space_group_name_H-M   'P 1'
#
loop_
_entity.id
_entity.type
_entity.pdbx_description
1 polymer ?
#
loop_
_entity_poly.entity_id
_entity_poly.type
_entity_poly.pdbx_seq_one_letter_code
_entity_poly.pdbx_strand_id
1 'polypeptide(L)'
;AKMIKTDHIRTRTNSPDGIIRFVVDKPSMLDIVGKFSDEIEVGGVPWIVNAYKDEFRDLDFFTVALVCMTNQATQWSIDVQSEFILVHPDRNAHLREEVKETSIHKDTSIDAYNITRGMLEWRKFVDNKKGFIKDDSITVEVRFWIVQMKGIKDLPRVDFTDPNE
;
A
#
# COMPACT_ATOMS: atom_id res chain seq x y z
N ALA A 1 -7.04 31.59 -10.16
CA ALA A 1 -6.26 30.36 -9.89
C ALA A 1 -6.12 29.58 -11.20
N LYS A 2 -4.88 29.38 -11.68
CA LYS A 2 -4.61 28.60 -12.90
C LYS A 2 -4.63 27.12 -12.47
N MET A 3 -5.62 26.35 -12.91
CA MET A 3 -5.62 24.90 -12.75
C MET A 3 -4.47 24.34 -13.59
N ILE A 4 -3.43 23.85 -12.94
CA ILE A 4 -2.43 23.01 -13.60
C ILE A 4 -3.05 21.61 -13.65
N LYS A 5 -3.64 21.25 -14.80
CA LYS A 5 -3.99 19.86 -15.09
C LYS A 5 -2.71 19.15 -15.49
N THR A 6 -2.11 18.45 -14.54
CA THR A 6 -0.97 17.58 -14.81
C THR A 6 -1.49 16.19 -15.13
N ASP A 7 -2.04 15.99 -16.33
CA ASP A 7 -2.34 14.65 -16.84
C ASP A 7 -1.04 14.03 -17.39
N HIS A 8 -0.24 13.44 -16.50
CA HIS A 8 0.91 12.63 -16.89
C HIS A 8 0.58 11.17 -16.66
N ILE A 9 0.29 10.45 -17.75
CA ILE A 9 0.28 9.00 -17.75
C ILE A 9 1.74 8.56 -17.68
N ARG A 10 2.16 7.99 -16.54
CA ARG A 10 3.50 7.43 -16.38
C ARG A 10 3.50 5.94 -16.68
N THR A 11 4.42 5.50 -17.54
CA THR A 11 4.78 4.09 -17.63
C THR A 11 5.64 3.69 -16.44
N ARG A 12 5.52 2.43 -15.98
CA ARG A 12 6.30 1.88 -14.87
C ARG A 12 7.80 2.15 -15.10
N THR A 13 8.41 2.90 -14.20
CA THR A 13 9.86 3.07 -14.20
C THR A 13 10.52 1.91 -13.45
N ASN A 14 11.85 1.78 -13.56
CA ASN A 14 12.58 0.77 -12.80
C ASN A 14 12.52 0.99 -11.27
N SER A 15 12.16 2.19 -10.81
CA SER A 15 12.11 2.53 -9.39
C SER A 15 10.67 2.83 -8.94
N PRO A 16 10.22 2.31 -7.79
CA PRO A 16 8.90 2.63 -7.25
C PRO A 16 8.84 4.08 -6.78
N ASP A 17 7.65 4.69 -6.86
CA ASP A 17 7.39 6.01 -6.30
C ASP A 17 7.32 5.93 -4.76
N GLY A 18 6.88 4.79 -4.21
CA GLY A 18 6.85 4.54 -2.77
C GLY A 18 7.19 3.09 -2.40
N ILE A 19 7.84 2.94 -1.24
CA ILE A 19 8.16 1.65 -0.62
C ILE A 19 7.77 1.71 0.85
N ILE A 20 6.89 0.82 1.29
CA ILE A 20 6.55 0.64 2.71
C ILE A 20 7.03 -0.74 3.13
N ARG A 21 7.91 -0.77 4.13
CA ARG A 21 8.35 -2.02 4.78
C ARG A 21 7.73 -2.10 6.16
N PHE A 22 7.01 -3.17 6.42
CA PHE A 22 6.20 -3.33 7.62
C PHE A 22 6.48 -4.66 8.27
N VAL A 23 6.84 -4.63 9.56
CA VAL A 23 7.06 -5.82 10.38
C VAL A 23 5.78 -6.09 11.17
N VAL A 24 5.19 -7.25 10.95
CA VAL A 24 3.99 -7.70 11.64
C VAL A 24 4.43 -8.67 12.73
N ASP A 25 4.33 -8.24 13.98
CA ASP A 25 4.55 -9.09 15.14
C ASP A 25 3.34 -10.00 15.38
N LYS A 26 3.58 -11.20 15.89
CA LYS A 26 2.57 -12.21 16.24
C LYS A 26 1.55 -12.43 15.11
N PRO A 27 2.00 -12.76 13.89
CA PRO A 27 1.10 -12.82 12.74
C PRO A 27 0.04 -13.92 12.88
N SER A 28 0.27 -14.91 13.75
CA SER A 28 -0.73 -15.92 14.15
C SER A 28 -1.97 -15.36 14.85
N MET A 29 -1.88 -14.15 15.41
CA MET A 29 -2.97 -13.46 16.12
C MET A 29 -3.70 -12.43 15.24
N LEU A 30 -3.38 -12.34 13.95
CA LEU A 30 -4.09 -11.45 13.03
C LEU A 30 -5.53 -11.91 12.85
N ASP A 31 -6.44 -10.95 12.89
CA ASP A 31 -7.84 -11.09 12.51
C ASP A 31 -8.12 -10.24 11.24
N ILE A 32 -9.40 -10.01 10.96
CA ILE A 32 -9.85 -9.23 9.80
C ILE A 32 -9.58 -7.71 9.94
N VAL A 33 -9.36 -7.21 11.16
CA VAL A 33 -8.99 -5.79 11.39
C VAL A 33 -7.52 -5.60 11.01
N GLY A 34 -6.69 -6.56 11.40
CA GLY A 34 -5.28 -6.59 11.05
C GLY A 34 -4.42 -5.60 11.85
N LYS A 35 -3.28 -5.26 11.27
CA LYS A 35 -2.32 -4.29 11.81
C LYS A 35 -1.89 -3.33 10.71
N PHE A 36 -1.67 -2.08 11.10
CA PHE A 36 -1.28 -1.00 10.20
C PHE A 36 0.20 -0.65 10.36
N SER A 37 0.85 -0.30 9.26
CA SER A 37 2.17 0.33 9.28
C SER A 37 2.10 1.79 9.72
N ASP A 38 3.27 2.39 9.91
CA ASP A 38 3.39 3.85 9.90
C ASP A 38 2.97 4.42 8.53
N GLU A 39 2.56 5.68 8.56
CA GLU A 39 2.17 6.45 7.38
C GLU A 39 3.40 7.02 6.65
N ILE A 40 3.36 6.99 5.32
CA ILE A 40 4.29 7.74 4.47
C ILE A 40 3.51 8.64 3.52
N GLU A 41 4.09 9.79 3.18
CA GLU A 41 3.52 10.69 2.18
C GLU A 41 4.22 10.48 0.82
N VAL A 42 3.45 10.18 -0.23
CA VAL A 42 3.93 10.05 -1.60
C VAL A 42 2.95 10.76 -2.53
N GLY A 43 3.45 11.73 -3.30
CA GLY A 43 2.61 12.51 -4.23
C GLY A 43 1.58 13.41 -3.53
N GLY A 44 1.87 13.88 -2.32
CA GLY A 44 0.95 14.71 -1.53
C GLY A 44 -0.22 13.92 -0.93
N VAL A 45 -0.08 12.60 -0.85
CA VAL A 45 -1.11 11.69 -0.35
C VAL A 45 -0.52 10.74 0.69
N PRO A 46 -1.19 10.54 1.84
CA PRO A 46 -0.76 9.59 2.84
C PRO A 46 -1.08 8.14 2.45
N TRP A 47 -0.12 7.25 2.65
CA TRP A 47 -0.21 5.83 2.36
C TRP A 47 0.16 5.01 3.60
N ILE A 48 -0.61 3.96 3.84
CA ILE A 48 -0.34 2.96 4.89
C ILE A 48 -0.46 1.55 4.31
N VAL A 49 0.16 0.58 4.96
CA VAL A 49 -0.06 -0.84 4.69
C VAL A 49 -0.91 -1.43 5.82
N ASN A 50 -1.98 -2.12 5.47
CA ASN A 50 -2.71 -3.00 6.39
C ASN A 50 -2.35 -4.46 6.09
N ALA A 51 -1.91 -5.21 7.09
CA ALA A 51 -1.73 -6.65 7.01
C ALA A 51 -2.76 -7.33 7.92
N TYR A 52 -3.57 -8.20 7.35
CA TYR A 52 -4.66 -8.87 8.06
C TYR A 52 -4.82 -10.32 7.59
N LYS A 53 -5.57 -11.10 8.37
CA LYS A 53 -5.91 -12.47 8.02
C LYS A 53 -7.35 -12.50 7.54
N ASP A 54 -7.58 -13.12 6.38
CA ASP A 54 -8.89 -13.26 5.76
C ASP A 54 -9.19 -14.74 5.54
N GLU A 55 -10.47 -15.10 5.55
CA GLU A 55 -10.94 -16.45 5.29
C GLU A 55 -11.79 -16.46 4.02
N PHE A 56 -11.35 -17.21 3.01
CA PHE A 56 -12.09 -17.34 1.76
C PHE A 56 -12.19 -18.80 1.34
N ARG A 57 -13.42 -19.33 1.27
CA ARG A 57 -13.71 -20.73 0.91
C ARG A 57 -12.94 -21.72 1.78
N ASP A 58 -13.02 -21.55 3.10
CA ASP A 58 -12.36 -22.40 4.13
C ASP A 58 -10.82 -22.41 4.06
N LEU A 59 -10.23 -21.40 3.39
CA LEU A 59 -8.79 -21.20 3.32
C LEU A 59 -8.42 -19.88 3.98
N ASP A 60 -7.39 -19.96 4.82
CA ASP A 60 -6.75 -18.81 5.45
C ASP A 60 -5.81 -18.10 4.46
N PHE A 61 -6.00 -16.80 4.28
CA PHE A 61 -5.13 -15.93 3.52
C PHE A 61 -4.50 -14.88 4.44
N PHE A 62 -3.23 -14.62 4.20
CA PHE A 62 -2.58 -13.40 4.65
C PHE A 62 -2.72 -12.37 3.55
N THR A 63 -3.45 -11.31 3.86
CA THR A 63 -3.72 -10.24 2.92
C THR A 63 -2.94 -9.02 3.32
N VAL A 64 -2.26 -8.43 2.34
CA VAL A 64 -1.55 -7.17 2.50
C VAL A 64 -2.24 -6.16 1.59
N ALA A 65 -2.78 -5.10 2.17
CA ALA A 65 -3.44 -4.03 1.46
C ALA A 65 -2.61 -2.74 1.54
N LEU A 66 -2.32 -2.14 0.39
CA LEU A 66 -1.88 -0.76 0.31
C LEU A 66 -3.12 0.12 0.38
N VAL A 67 -3.17 1.00 1.37
CA VAL A 67 -4.31 1.89 1.61
C VAL A 67 -3.89 3.32 1.33
N CYS A 68 -4.65 3.98 0.48
CA CYS A 68 -4.55 5.41 0.25
C CYS A 68 -5.46 6.13 1.26
N MET A 69 -4.87 6.86 2.18
CA MET A 69 -5.61 7.66 3.17
C MET A 69 -6.16 8.93 2.51
N THR A 70 -7.25 9.46 3.06
CA THR A 70 -8.07 10.47 2.39
C THR A 70 -7.34 11.79 2.21
N ASN A 71 -7.31 12.29 0.97
CA ASN A 71 -6.97 13.68 0.67
C ASN A 71 -8.16 14.62 0.97
N GLN A 72 -7.88 15.87 1.37
CA GLN A 72 -8.91 16.89 1.66
C GLN A 72 -9.79 17.22 0.44
N ALA A 73 -9.30 17.05 -0.79
CA ALA A 73 -10.05 17.31 -2.02
C ALA A 73 -11.32 16.44 -2.11
N THR A 74 -12.47 16.99 -2.50
CA THR A 74 -13.77 16.30 -2.53
C THR A 74 -13.91 15.25 -3.63
N GLN A 75 -13.08 15.29 -4.66
CA GLN A 75 -13.05 14.30 -5.74
C GLN A 75 -11.59 14.07 -6.15
N TRP A 76 -11.14 12.83 -6.06
CA TRP A 76 -9.83 12.44 -6.54
C TRP A 76 -9.81 10.96 -6.94
N SER A 77 -8.86 10.63 -7.82
CA SER A 77 -8.53 9.25 -8.17
C SER A 77 -7.03 9.07 -8.33
N ILE A 78 -6.53 7.89 -8.00
CA ILE A 78 -5.13 7.50 -8.18
C ILE A 78 -5.11 6.14 -8.86
N ASP A 79 -4.49 6.07 -10.03
CA ASP A 79 -4.17 4.82 -10.70
C ASP A 79 -2.79 4.37 -10.22
N VAL A 80 -2.72 3.18 -9.65
CA VAL A 80 -1.51 2.65 -9.01
C VAL A 80 -1.20 1.24 -9.50
N GLN A 81 0.07 0.93 -9.70
CA GLN A 81 0.57 -0.45 -9.82
C GLN A 81 1.26 -0.81 -8.51
N SER A 82 1.17 -2.06 -8.07
CA SER A 82 1.75 -2.48 -6.80
C SER A 82 2.39 -3.86 -6.90
N GLU A 83 3.46 -4.04 -6.10
CA GLU A 83 4.11 -5.32 -5.87
C GLU A 83 4.10 -5.56 -4.35
N PHE A 84 3.52 -6.69 -3.95
CA PHE A 84 3.46 -7.15 -2.57
C PHE A 84 4.50 -8.23 -2.37
N ILE A 85 5.39 -8.05 -1.40
CA ILE A 85 6.53 -8.92 -1.19
C ILE A 85 6.50 -9.44 0.24
N LEU A 86 6.44 -10.76 0.38
CA LEU A 86 6.77 -11.44 1.63
C LEU A 86 8.29 -11.58 1.72
N VAL A 87 8.88 -10.85 2.65
CA VAL A 87 10.34 -10.79 2.79
C VAL A 87 10.81 -12.05 3.52
N HIS A 88 11.79 -12.73 2.91
CA HIS A 88 12.48 -13.87 3.49
C HIS A 88 13.93 -13.44 3.80
N PRO A 89 14.58 -13.98 4.85
CA PRO A 89 15.97 -13.66 5.17
C PRO A 89 16.95 -13.97 4.01
N ASP A 90 16.73 -15.08 3.31
CA ASP A 90 17.34 -15.35 2.00
C ASP A 90 16.58 -14.58 0.91
N ARG A 91 17.29 -13.65 0.25
CA ARG A 91 16.76 -12.75 -0.79
C ARG A 91 16.22 -13.50 -2.02
N ASN A 92 16.67 -14.74 -2.26
CA ASN A 92 16.21 -15.53 -3.39
C ASN A 92 14.86 -16.21 -3.15
N ALA A 93 14.37 -16.23 -1.90
CA ALA A 93 13.16 -16.93 -1.49
C ALA A 93 11.97 -16.00 -1.21
N HIS A 94 12.03 -14.72 -1.61
CA HIS A 94 10.89 -13.82 -1.51
C HIS A 94 9.66 -14.38 -2.23
N LEU A 95 8.48 -14.30 -1.60
CA LEU A 95 7.22 -14.49 -2.30
C LEU A 95 6.72 -13.13 -2.80
N ARG A 96 6.28 -13.09 -4.05
CA ARG A 96 5.87 -11.85 -4.72
C ARG A 96 4.52 -12.02 -5.36
N GLU A 97 3.71 -10.98 -5.28
CA GLU A 97 2.47 -10.84 -6.01
C GLU A 97 2.42 -9.47 -6.65
N GLU A 98 2.23 -9.43 -7.96
CA GLU A 98 2.14 -8.19 -8.73
C GLU A 98 0.70 -7.89 -9.09
N VAL A 99 0.25 -6.69 -8.76
CA VAL A 99 -1.04 -6.14 -9.17
C VAL A 99 -0.76 -5.07 -10.22
N LYS A 100 -1.12 -5.38 -11.47
CA LYS A 100 -0.71 -4.61 -12.65
C LYS A 100 -1.26 -3.19 -12.66
N GLU A 101 -2.50 -2.98 -12.25
CA GLU A 101 -3.10 -1.64 -12.16
C GLU A 101 -4.38 -1.70 -11.31
N THR A 102 -4.58 -0.71 -10.46
CA THR A 102 -5.79 -0.52 -9.66
C THR A 102 -6.10 0.96 -9.59
N SER A 103 -7.36 1.33 -9.81
CA SER A 103 -7.84 2.70 -9.61
C SER A 103 -8.44 2.85 -8.22
N ILE A 104 -7.88 3.77 -7.43
CA ILE A 104 -8.30 4.13 -6.07
C ILE A 104 -9.10 5.43 -6.16
N HIS A 105 -10.29 5.48 -5.55
CA HIS A 105 -11.21 6.62 -5.65
C HIS A 105 -11.77 7.06 -4.31
N LYS A 106 -11.90 8.37 -4.09
CA LYS A 106 -12.45 8.92 -2.85
C LYS A 106 -13.86 8.45 -2.50
N ASP A 107 -14.74 8.28 -3.50
CA ASP A 107 -16.20 8.42 -3.33
C ASP A 107 -17.00 7.12 -3.51
N THR A 108 -16.37 5.96 -3.33
CA THR A 108 -17.10 4.69 -3.31
C THR A 108 -17.47 4.33 -1.88
N SER A 109 -18.77 4.38 -1.58
CA SER A 109 -19.37 4.03 -0.30
C SER A 109 -18.85 2.71 0.28
N ILE A 110 -18.31 2.83 1.49
CA ILE A 110 -18.36 1.91 2.64
C ILE A 110 -17.46 0.65 2.62
N ASP A 111 -17.18 -0.08 1.53
CA ASP A 111 -16.53 -1.41 1.73
C ASP A 111 -15.36 -1.84 0.83
N ALA A 112 -14.89 -1.09 -0.20
CA ALA A 112 -13.95 -1.75 -1.14
C ALA A 112 -12.85 -0.99 -1.91
N TYR A 113 -12.74 0.34 -2.02
CA TYR A 113 -11.91 0.89 -3.14
C TYR A 113 -10.89 2.01 -2.83
N ASN A 114 -10.45 2.14 -1.57
CA ASN A 114 -9.20 2.88 -1.30
C ASN A 114 -7.97 1.99 -1.17
N ILE A 115 -8.07 0.75 -1.66
CA ILE A 115 -7.06 -0.27 -1.47
C ILE A 115 -6.68 -0.97 -2.76
N THR A 116 -5.43 -1.38 -2.84
CA THR A 116 -4.99 -2.48 -3.70
C THR A 116 -4.39 -3.55 -2.79
N ARG A 117 -4.56 -4.84 -3.10
CA ARG A 117 -4.17 -5.93 -2.19
C ARG A 117 -3.51 -7.10 -2.90
N GLY A 118 -2.55 -7.71 -2.23
CA GLY A 118 -2.01 -9.04 -2.54
C GLY A 118 -2.50 -10.06 -1.51
N MET A 119 -2.75 -11.29 -1.93
CA MET A 119 -3.26 -12.38 -1.10
C MET A 119 -2.36 -13.61 -1.19
N LEU A 120 -1.70 -13.94 -0.08
CA LEU A 120 -0.89 -15.14 0.04
C LEU A 120 -1.58 -16.16 0.93
N GLU A 121 -1.83 -17.36 0.40
CA GLU A 121 -2.37 -18.46 1.19
C GLU A 121 -1.46 -18.76 2.40
N TRP A 122 -2.02 -18.73 3.60
CA TRP A 122 -1.30 -18.80 4.87
C TRP A 122 -0.35 -20.02 4.96
N ARG A 123 -0.84 -21.17 4.51
CA ARG A 123 -0.11 -22.45 4.52
C ARG A 123 1.16 -22.42 3.66
N LYS A 124 1.26 -21.49 2.71
CA LYS A 124 2.43 -21.39 1.82
C LYS A 124 3.68 -20.88 2.53
N PHE A 125 3.58 -20.21 3.67
CA PHE A 125 4.74 -19.62 4.34
C PHE A 125 4.79 -19.78 5.87
N VAL A 126 3.70 -20.21 6.52
CA VAL A 126 3.65 -20.36 7.99
C VAL A 126 4.57 -21.45 8.56
N ASP A 127 4.97 -22.44 7.76
CA ASP A 127 5.88 -23.49 8.23
C ASP A 127 7.25 -22.89 8.58
N ASN A 128 7.70 -23.04 9.83
CA ASN A 128 8.99 -22.56 10.31
C ASN A 128 10.17 -23.04 9.44
N LYS A 129 10.06 -24.20 8.79
CA LYS A 129 11.09 -24.70 7.86
C LYS A 129 11.24 -23.85 6.60
N LYS A 130 10.21 -23.06 6.25
CA LYS A 130 10.22 -22.13 5.12
C LYS A 130 10.84 -20.78 5.46
N GLY A 131 11.08 -20.48 6.74
CA GLY A 131 11.90 -19.34 7.17
C GLY A 131 11.30 -17.93 7.03
N PHE A 132 10.02 -17.80 6.63
CA PHE A 132 9.36 -16.49 6.50
C PHE A 132 8.97 -15.87 7.85
N ILE A 133 8.70 -16.69 8.85
CA ILE A 133 8.39 -16.26 10.20
C ILE A 133 9.64 -16.41 11.05
N LYS A 134 10.12 -15.30 11.63
CA LYS A 134 11.27 -15.27 12.52
C LYS A 134 10.91 -14.49 13.78
N ASP A 135 11.22 -15.03 14.94
CA ASP A 135 10.91 -14.40 16.24
C ASP A 135 9.42 -14.04 16.37
N ASP A 136 8.54 -14.92 15.86
CA ASP A 136 7.09 -14.70 15.74
C ASP A 136 6.75 -13.38 15.02
N SER A 137 7.53 -13.01 14.02
CA SER A 137 7.31 -11.85 13.19
C SER A 137 7.48 -12.18 11.71
N ILE A 138 6.77 -11.45 10.87
CA ILE A 138 6.86 -11.54 9.42
C ILE A 138 7.08 -10.14 8.86
N THR A 139 7.92 -10.02 7.84
CA THR A 139 8.19 -8.74 7.19
C THR A 139 7.52 -8.72 5.83
N VAL A 140 6.74 -7.67 5.57
CA VAL A 140 6.17 -7.38 4.26
C VAL A 140 6.81 -6.12 3.70
N GLU A 141 6.93 -6.09 2.39
CA GLU A 141 7.37 -4.91 1.65
C GLU A 141 6.36 -4.68 0.52
N VAL A 142 5.80 -3.48 0.48
CA VAL A 142 4.89 -3.05 -0.57
C VAL A 142 5.59 -1.97 -1.37
N ARG A 143 5.70 -2.20 -2.68
CA ARG A 143 6.25 -1.24 -3.64
C ARG A 143 5.13 -0.79 -4.53
N PHE A 144 5.06 0.49 -4.83
CA PHE A 144 4.00 1.01 -5.69
C PHE A 144 4.48 2.12 -6.62
N TRP A 145 3.78 2.22 -7.75
CA TRP A 145 4.02 3.17 -8.82
C TRP A 145 2.73 3.92 -9.11
N ILE A 146 2.78 5.24 -9.00
CA ILE A 146 1.67 6.12 -9.34
C ILE A 146 1.66 6.29 -10.86
N VAL A 147 0.67 5.70 -11.51
CA VAL A 147 0.46 5.77 -12.96
C VAL A 147 -0.15 7.12 -13.32
N GLN A 148 -1.18 7.52 -12.59
CA GLN A 148 -1.90 8.78 -12.79
C GLN A 148 -2.56 9.24 -11.49
N MET A 149 -2.60 10.56 -11.26
CA MET A 149 -3.38 11.18 -10.19
C MET A 149 -4.29 12.26 -10.76
N LYS A 150 -5.53 12.32 -10.27
CA LYS A 150 -6.52 13.34 -10.66
C LYS A 150 -7.15 13.93 -9.41
N GLY A 151 -7.34 15.25 -9.39
CA GLY A 151 -8.10 15.94 -8.34
C GLY A 151 -7.40 16.08 -6.99
N ILE A 152 -6.19 15.53 -6.82
CA ILE A 152 -5.33 15.80 -5.68
C ILE A 152 -4.81 17.24 -5.80
N LYS A 153 -5.06 18.05 -4.78
CA LYS A 153 -4.46 19.39 -4.67
C LYS A 153 -3.19 19.25 -3.86
N ASP A 154 -2.07 19.67 -4.42
CA ASP A 154 -0.92 20.05 -3.61
C ASP A 154 -1.39 21.19 -2.72
N LEU A 155 -1.39 20.98 -1.40
CA LEU A 155 -1.50 22.11 -0.49
C LEU A 155 -0.24 22.94 -0.73
N PRO A 156 -0.33 24.21 -1.16
CA PRO A 156 0.84 25.07 -1.07
C PRO A 156 1.28 25.02 0.39
N ARG A 157 2.53 24.62 0.63
CA ARG A 157 3.17 24.89 1.92
C ARG A 157 3.29 26.41 1.98
N VAL A 158 2.26 27.06 2.51
CA VAL A 158 2.33 28.47 2.85
C VAL A 158 3.28 28.53 4.04
N ASP A 159 4.51 28.95 3.77
CA ASP A 159 5.49 29.18 4.80
C ASP A 159 5.26 30.57 5.39
N PHE A 160 4.46 30.63 6.46
CA PHE A 160 4.21 31.89 7.19
C PHE A 160 5.47 32.45 7.90
N THR A 161 6.63 31.81 7.74
CA THR A 161 7.92 32.35 8.21
C THR A 161 8.64 33.20 7.16
N ASP A 162 8.17 33.27 5.91
CA ASP A 162 8.63 34.27 4.94
C ASP A 162 7.77 35.54 5.04
N PRO A 163 8.29 36.65 5.57
CA PRO A 163 7.55 37.91 5.64
C PRO A 163 7.35 38.59 4.28
N ASN A 164 7.81 37.99 3.17
CA ASN A 164 7.71 38.55 1.82
C ASN A 164 6.71 37.84 0.88
N GLU A 165 5.91 36.88 1.37
CA GLU A 165 4.67 36.44 0.69
C GLU A 165 3.45 37.28 1.07
#